data_AF-A0A1B4FK83-F1
#
_entry.id   AF-A0A1B4FK83-F1
#
_cell.length_a   1.000
_cell.length_b   1.000
_cell.length_c   1.000
_cell.angle_alpha   90.00
_cell.angle_beta   90.00
_cell.angle_gamma   90.00
#
_symmetry.space_group_name_H-M   'P 1'
#
loop_
_entity.id
_entity.type
_entity.pdbx_description
1 polymer ?
#
loop_
_entity_poly.entity_id
_entity_poly.type
_entity_poly.pdbx_seq_one_letter_code
_entity_poly.pdbx_strand_id
1 'polypeptide(L)'
;MQQSADIYALMISEVANRLVAASTFLESFKSGGGVAFLESSALQLRKALESVAFAAIAPNQAAYAACRAKADKNKDFTKDYHAKRVFNDLGRVNPDFYPMPVLLGKNSAAQDSPNNHFHFDRKESGYLTKDEFIDVYDRLGKHLHARNPWSTGDAYAGLPEMIDKTVDAAHGLIELHVAYIRTPQFSGVWLTEIPRGTLVPKMVLAQADGPYVVRNRA
;
A
#
# COMPACT_ATOMS: atom_id res chain seq x y z
N MET A 1 4.18 -7.33 18.70
CA MET A 1 4.55 -7.84 17.36
C MET A 1 3.37 -8.55 16.70
N GLN A 2 2.72 -9.52 17.36
CA GLN A 2 1.52 -10.20 16.82
C GLN A 2 0.40 -9.21 16.44
N GLN A 3 0.00 -8.33 17.36
CA GLN A 3 -1.04 -7.32 17.08
C GLN A 3 -0.71 -6.43 15.86
N SER A 4 0.55 -6.04 15.67
CA SER A 4 0.96 -5.22 14.53
C SER A 4 0.91 -6.01 13.22
N ALA A 5 1.30 -7.28 13.24
CA ALA A 5 1.18 -8.16 12.07
C ALA A 5 -0.29 -8.40 11.71
N ASP A 6 -1.17 -8.60 12.71
CA ASP A 6 -2.61 -8.78 12.49
C ASP A 6 -3.24 -7.51 11.89
N ILE A 7 -2.87 -6.33 12.39
CA ILE A 7 -3.32 -5.05 11.81
C ILE A 7 -2.80 -4.88 10.38
N TYR A 8 -1.55 -5.23 10.12
CA TYR A 8 -0.99 -5.18 8.76
C TYR A 8 -1.78 -6.08 7.81
N ALA A 9 -1.99 -7.35 8.19
CA ALA A 9 -2.77 -8.32 7.43
C ALA A 9 -4.20 -7.81 7.17
N LEU A 10 -4.87 -7.29 8.20
CA LEU A 10 -6.21 -6.73 8.09
C LEU A 10 -6.26 -5.57 7.10
N MET A 11 -5.30 -4.65 7.15
CA MET A 11 -5.25 -3.53 6.22
C MET A 11 -4.93 -3.97 4.79
N ILE A 12 -4.02 -4.93 4.58
CA ILE A 12 -3.76 -5.49 3.25
C ILE A 12 -4.99 -6.20 2.67
N SER A 13 -5.74 -6.94 3.51
CA SER A 13 -7.03 -7.53 3.13
C SER A 13 -8.04 -6.45 2.71
N GLU A 14 -8.11 -5.36 3.47
CA GLU A 14 -8.97 -4.22 3.16
C GLU A 14 -8.57 -3.53 1.84
N VAL A 15 -7.27 -3.40 1.54
CA VAL A 15 -6.79 -2.92 0.24
C VAL A 15 -7.36 -3.81 -0.87
N ALA A 16 -7.13 -5.13 -0.80
CA ALA A 16 -7.59 -6.06 -1.83
C ALA A 16 -9.11 -6.01 -2.04
N ASN A 17 -9.89 -5.98 -0.95
CA ASN A 17 -11.34 -5.87 -1.00
C ASN A 17 -11.80 -4.57 -1.70
N ARG A 18 -11.15 -3.44 -1.36
CA ARG A 18 -11.48 -2.15 -1.96
C ARG A 18 -11.07 -2.03 -3.42
N LEU A 19 -9.97 -2.68 -3.82
CA LEU A 19 -9.58 -2.75 -5.24
C LEU A 19 -10.62 -3.53 -6.06
N VAL A 20 -11.11 -4.66 -5.54
CA VAL A 20 -12.22 -5.42 -6.17
C VAL A 20 -13.47 -4.55 -6.30
N ALA A 21 -13.84 -3.84 -5.23
CA ALA A 21 -14.98 -2.92 -5.26
C ALA A 21 -14.80 -1.78 -6.29
N ALA A 22 -13.59 -1.20 -6.35
CA ALA A 22 -13.26 -0.16 -7.33
C ALA A 22 -13.43 -0.67 -8.76
N SER A 23 -12.88 -1.84 -9.10
CA SER A 23 -13.08 -2.47 -10.41
C SER A 23 -14.56 -2.73 -10.70
N THR A 24 -15.31 -3.26 -9.73
CA THR A 24 -16.74 -3.59 -9.90
C THR A 24 -17.57 -2.35 -10.26
N PHE A 25 -17.33 -1.25 -9.55
CA PHE A 25 -18.00 0.02 -9.85
C PHE A 25 -17.54 0.64 -11.17
N LEU A 26 -16.25 0.50 -11.51
CA LEU A 26 -15.73 0.98 -12.79
C LEU A 26 -16.37 0.24 -13.97
N GLU A 27 -16.48 -1.09 -13.88
CA GLU A 27 -17.14 -1.90 -14.92
C GLU A 27 -18.63 -1.59 -15.05
N SER A 28 -19.31 -1.31 -13.93
CA SER A 28 -20.70 -0.85 -13.94
C SER A 28 -20.86 0.47 -14.69
N PHE A 29 -19.93 1.42 -14.49
CA PHE A 29 -19.90 2.66 -15.24
C PHE A 29 -19.62 2.43 -16.74
N LYS A 30 -18.59 1.64 -17.09
CA LYS A 30 -18.24 1.30 -18.48
C LYS A 30 -19.40 0.62 -19.22
N SER A 31 -20.24 -0.13 -18.51
CA SER A 31 -21.43 -0.82 -19.06
C SER A 31 -22.67 0.07 -19.22
N GLY A 32 -22.53 1.39 -19.09
CA GLY A 32 -23.63 2.35 -19.24
C GLY A 32 -24.28 2.77 -17.92
N GLY A 33 -23.71 2.39 -16.77
CA GLY A 33 -24.12 2.91 -15.47
C GLY A 33 -23.85 4.42 -15.35
N GLY A 34 -24.63 5.09 -14.49
CA GLY A 34 -24.47 6.52 -14.24
C GLY A 34 -23.15 6.91 -13.55
N VAL A 35 -22.86 8.21 -13.52
CA VAL A 35 -21.63 8.78 -12.95
C VAL A 35 -21.38 8.41 -11.49
N ALA A 36 -22.43 8.15 -10.71
CA ALA A 36 -22.31 7.72 -9.32
C ALA A 36 -21.48 6.43 -9.16
N PHE A 37 -21.47 5.55 -10.18
CA PHE A 37 -20.61 4.36 -10.18
C PHE A 37 -19.13 4.74 -10.37
N LEU A 38 -18.83 5.69 -11.26
CA LEU A 38 -17.46 6.19 -11.42
C LEU A 38 -16.94 6.88 -10.15
N GLU A 39 -17.76 7.71 -9.52
CA GLU A 39 -17.44 8.37 -8.24
C GLU A 39 -17.24 7.33 -7.12
N SER A 40 -18.09 6.31 -7.07
CA SER A 40 -17.95 5.19 -6.12
C SER A 40 -16.66 4.42 -6.35
N SER A 41 -16.29 4.18 -7.61
CA SER A 41 -15.02 3.55 -7.96
C SER A 41 -13.82 4.38 -7.47
N ALA A 42 -13.82 5.69 -7.75
CA ALA A 42 -12.79 6.62 -7.29
C ALA A 42 -12.69 6.65 -5.75
N LEU A 43 -13.83 6.63 -5.05
CA LEU A 43 -13.89 6.59 -3.59
C LEU A 43 -13.27 5.30 -3.03
N GLN A 44 -13.66 4.13 -3.56
CA GLN A 44 -13.13 2.85 -3.11
C GLN A 44 -11.63 2.78 -3.34
N LEU A 45 -11.15 3.20 -4.51
CA LEU A 45 -9.72 3.25 -4.81
C LEU A 45 -8.98 4.18 -3.83
N ARG A 46 -9.48 5.39 -3.57
CA ARG A 46 -8.86 6.32 -2.62
C ARG A 46 -8.74 5.71 -1.22
N LYS A 47 -9.79 5.04 -0.75
CA LYS A 47 -9.78 4.34 0.55
C LYS A 47 -8.83 3.14 0.55
N ALA A 48 -8.68 2.44 -0.57
CA ALA A 48 -7.68 1.38 -0.71
C ALA A 48 -6.26 1.94 -0.52
N LEU A 49 -5.97 3.08 -1.15
CA LEU A 49 -4.69 3.76 -0.95
C LEU A 49 -4.48 4.18 0.52
N GLU A 50 -5.50 4.72 1.18
CA GLU A 50 -5.42 5.04 2.62
C GLU A 50 -5.13 3.80 3.47
N SER A 51 -5.75 2.66 3.17
CA SER A 51 -5.46 1.39 3.84
C SER A 51 -4.00 0.93 3.64
N VAL A 52 -3.38 1.15 2.46
CA VAL A 52 -1.94 0.92 2.27
C VAL A 52 -1.13 1.81 3.22
N ALA A 53 -1.50 3.09 3.35
CA ALA A 53 -0.81 4.01 4.24
C ALA A 53 -0.94 3.61 5.71
N PHE A 54 -2.10 3.13 6.13
CA PHE A 54 -2.29 2.62 7.49
C PHE A 54 -1.56 1.31 7.73
N ALA A 55 -1.53 0.39 6.74
CA ALA A 55 -0.71 -0.82 6.81
C ALA A 55 0.76 -0.46 7.04
N ALA A 56 1.30 0.52 6.32
CA ALA A 56 2.69 0.94 6.42
C ALA A 56 3.09 1.52 7.81
N ILE A 57 2.12 1.90 8.65
CA ILE A 57 2.39 2.29 10.05
C ILE A 57 2.74 1.05 10.90
N ALA A 58 2.10 -0.09 10.64
CA ALA A 58 2.12 -1.24 11.52
C ALA A 58 3.55 -1.80 11.84
N PRO A 59 4.48 -1.94 10.86
CA PRO A 59 5.83 -2.45 11.13
C PRO A 59 6.59 -1.64 12.19
N ASN A 60 6.36 -0.32 12.25
CA ASN A 60 7.09 0.61 13.09
C ASN A 60 6.15 1.44 13.98
N GLN A 61 4.99 0.91 14.34
CA GLN A 61 3.88 1.66 14.93
C GLN A 61 4.26 2.42 16.21
N ALA A 62 5.04 1.82 17.11
CA ALA A 62 5.50 2.50 18.33
C ALA A 62 6.40 3.72 18.02
N ALA A 63 7.29 3.58 17.05
CA ALA A 63 8.16 4.67 16.63
C ALA A 63 7.39 5.77 15.88
N TYR A 64 6.40 5.39 15.07
CA TYR A 64 5.48 6.33 14.44
C TYR A 64 4.65 7.11 15.48
N ALA A 65 4.06 6.42 16.46
CA ALA A 65 3.33 7.06 17.55
C ALA A 65 4.21 8.04 18.35
N ALA A 66 5.44 7.65 18.66
CA ALA A 66 6.41 8.54 19.34
C ALA A 66 6.81 9.75 18.48
N CYS A 67 6.90 9.59 17.15
CA CYS A 67 7.13 10.69 16.22
C CYS A 67 5.93 11.67 16.23
N ARG A 68 4.70 11.16 16.13
CA ARG A 68 3.47 11.97 16.14
C ARG A 68 3.25 12.70 17.46
N ALA A 69 3.58 12.09 18.59
CA ALA A 69 3.46 12.71 19.91
C ALA A 69 4.29 14.01 20.06
N LYS A 70 5.36 14.15 19.26
CA LYS A 70 6.24 15.33 19.23
C LYS A 70 5.77 16.42 18.28
N ALA A 71 4.73 16.19 17.47
CA ALA A 71 4.24 17.18 16.52
C ALA A 71 3.52 18.35 17.23
N ASP A 72 3.60 19.55 16.65
CA ASP A 72 2.94 20.74 17.21
C ASP A 72 1.41 20.65 17.19
N LYS A 73 0.86 19.93 16.20
CA LYS A 73 -0.58 19.73 16.00
C LYS A 73 -0.87 18.27 15.71
N ASN A 74 -2.07 17.81 16.07
CA ASN A 74 -2.56 16.45 15.82
C ASN A 74 -1.64 15.37 16.42
N LYS A 75 -1.30 15.47 17.71
CA LYS A 75 -0.39 14.51 18.39
C LYS A 75 -0.90 13.07 18.44
N ASP A 76 -2.21 12.90 18.34
CA ASP A 76 -2.88 11.61 18.35
C ASP A 76 -2.84 10.99 16.94
N PHE A 77 -1.95 10.02 16.76
CA PHE A 77 -1.75 9.34 15.48
C PHE A 77 -2.97 8.55 15.02
N THR A 78 -3.91 8.21 15.91
CA THR A 78 -5.14 7.48 15.55
C THR A 78 -6.12 8.32 14.73
N LYS A 79 -5.89 9.64 14.67
CA LYS A 79 -6.67 10.60 13.86
C LYS A 79 -6.03 10.88 12.49
N ASP A 80 -4.92 10.24 12.17
CA ASP A 80 -4.27 10.41 10.88
C ASP A 80 -5.11 9.75 9.78
N TYR A 81 -5.53 10.52 8.78
CA TYR A 81 -6.33 10.03 7.65
C TYR A 81 -5.70 10.31 6.28
N HIS A 82 -4.79 11.29 6.20
CA HIS A 82 -4.26 11.77 4.92
C HIS A 82 -2.96 11.06 4.55
N ALA A 83 -3.00 10.16 3.57
CA ALA A 83 -1.89 9.27 3.22
C ALA A 83 -0.55 10.01 2.98
N LYS A 84 -0.55 11.12 2.24
CA LYS A 84 0.65 11.96 2.03
C LYS A 84 1.33 12.41 3.32
N ARG A 85 0.55 12.78 4.34
CA ARG A 85 1.09 13.23 5.63
C ARG A 85 1.64 12.05 6.42
N VAL A 86 0.93 10.92 6.40
CA VAL A 86 1.38 9.66 7.01
C VAL A 86 2.72 9.23 6.42
N PHE A 87 2.87 9.26 5.09
CA PHE A 87 4.14 8.93 4.41
C PHE A 87 5.29 9.85 4.78
N ASN A 88 5.04 11.16 4.89
CA ASN A 88 6.07 12.11 5.31
C ASN A 88 6.57 11.82 6.73
N ASP A 89 5.66 11.50 7.66
CA ASP A 89 6.04 11.17 9.03
C ASP A 89 6.70 9.77 9.11
N LEU A 90 6.20 8.78 8.35
CA LEU A 90 6.82 7.45 8.27
C LEU A 90 8.23 7.50 7.67
N GLY A 91 8.48 8.33 6.65
CA GLY A 91 9.80 8.48 6.05
C GLY A 91 10.88 8.96 7.05
N ARG A 92 10.47 9.67 8.11
CA ARG A 92 11.36 10.07 9.22
C ARG A 92 11.63 8.94 10.21
N VAL A 93 10.72 7.97 10.29
CA VAL A 93 10.76 6.83 11.22
C VAL A 93 11.51 5.64 10.60
N ASN A 94 11.14 5.28 9.38
CA ASN A 94 11.72 4.20 8.61
C ASN A 94 11.77 4.63 7.14
N PRO A 95 12.94 4.91 6.55
CA PRO A 95 13.01 5.34 5.15
C PRO A 95 12.55 4.25 4.16
N ASP A 96 12.47 2.99 4.60
CA ASP A 96 12.02 1.84 3.81
C ASP A 96 10.57 1.44 4.19
N PHE A 97 9.75 2.37 4.68
CA PHE A 97 8.38 2.09 5.16
C PHE A 97 7.44 1.61 4.04
N TYR A 98 7.69 2.02 2.79
CA TYR A 98 6.80 1.73 1.68
C TYR A 98 6.93 0.25 1.29
N PRO A 99 5.81 -0.47 1.04
CA PRO A 99 5.87 -1.86 0.62
C PRO A 99 6.78 -2.03 -0.60
N MET A 100 7.67 -3.02 -0.55
CA MET A 100 8.59 -3.32 -1.65
C MET A 100 8.14 -4.59 -2.37
N PRO A 101 7.61 -4.50 -3.59
CA PRO A 101 7.19 -5.67 -4.35
C PRO A 101 8.37 -6.53 -4.76
N VAL A 102 8.19 -7.84 -4.71
CA VAL A 102 9.21 -8.83 -5.06
C VAL A 102 8.64 -9.88 -6.00
N LEU A 103 9.53 -10.53 -6.75
CA LEU A 103 9.21 -11.70 -7.55
C LEU A 103 9.15 -12.95 -6.67
N LEU A 104 8.54 -14.01 -7.19
CA LEU A 104 8.48 -15.31 -6.50
C LEU A 104 9.88 -15.78 -6.09
N GLY A 105 9.98 -16.28 -4.86
CA GLY A 105 11.24 -16.75 -4.30
C GLY A 105 11.79 -17.94 -5.07
N LYS A 106 13.07 -17.88 -5.42
CA LYS A 106 13.80 -18.99 -6.05
C LYS A 106 14.61 -19.70 -4.98
N ASN A 107 14.49 -21.03 -4.90
CA ASN A 107 15.36 -21.81 -4.04
C ASN A 107 16.78 -21.76 -4.61
N SER A 108 17.70 -21.17 -3.86
CA SER A 108 19.13 -21.04 -4.17
C SER A 108 19.99 -22.03 -3.39
N ALA A 109 19.38 -22.93 -2.60
CA ALA A 109 20.11 -24.00 -1.95
C ALA A 109 20.63 -25.02 -2.97
N ALA A 110 21.79 -25.63 -2.67
CA ALA A 110 22.27 -26.78 -3.43
C ALA A 110 21.26 -27.93 -3.35
N GLN A 111 21.21 -28.76 -4.40
CA GLN A 111 20.21 -29.83 -4.56
C GLN A 111 20.17 -30.82 -3.37
N ASP A 112 21.31 -31.02 -2.69
CA ASP A 112 21.46 -31.92 -1.54
C ASP A 112 21.48 -31.20 -0.18
N SER A 113 21.15 -29.90 -0.14
CA SER A 113 21.10 -29.14 1.10
C SER A 113 19.94 -29.62 1.97
N PRO A 114 20.15 -29.87 3.28
CA PRO A 114 19.06 -30.20 4.20
C PRO A 114 18.10 -29.01 4.43
N ASN A 115 18.52 -27.79 4.05
CA ASN A 115 17.77 -26.55 4.24
C ASN A 115 17.53 -25.83 2.92
N ASN A 116 16.32 -25.31 2.71
CA ASN A 116 16.00 -24.45 1.58
C ASN A 116 16.43 -23.00 1.86
N HIS A 117 17.02 -22.34 0.86
CA HIS A 117 17.38 -20.93 0.91
C HIS A 117 16.62 -20.21 -0.19
N PHE A 118 15.77 -19.24 0.14
CA PHE A 118 14.99 -18.53 -0.88
C PHE A 118 15.55 -17.14 -1.14
N HIS A 119 15.81 -16.84 -2.41
CA HIS A 119 16.17 -15.51 -2.88
C HIS A 119 14.97 -14.86 -3.59
N PHE A 120 14.66 -13.61 -3.21
CA PHE A 120 13.57 -12.83 -3.78
C PHE A 120 14.15 -11.63 -4.53
N ASP A 121 14.01 -11.65 -5.86
CA ASP A 121 14.36 -10.52 -6.71
C ASP A 121 13.32 -9.40 -6.54
N ARG A 122 13.74 -8.13 -6.70
CA ARG A 122 12.79 -7.02 -6.71
C ARG A 122 11.98 -7.03 -7.99
N LYS A 123 10.73 -6.60 -7.89
CA LYS A 123 9.92 -6.29 -9.07
C LYS A 123 10.36 -4.92 -9.60
N GLU A 124 10.61 -4.81 -10.90
CA GLU A 124 11.11 -3.56 -11.51
C GLU A 124 9.99 -2.64 -12.03
N SER A 125 8.82 -3.19 -12.34
CA SER A 125 7.68 -2.45 -12.92
C SER A 125 6.35 -3.13 -12.64
N GLY A 126 5.24 -2.49 -13.06
CA GLY A 126 3.90 -3.08 -12.91
C GLY A 126 3.43 -3.10 -11.46
N TYR A 127 3.84 -2.10 -10.69
CA TYR A 127 3.35 -1.84 -9.34
C TYR A 127 3.24 -0.33 -9.13
N LEU A 128 2.40 0.07 -8.19
CA LEU A 128 2.21 1.48 -7.85
C LEU A 128 3.41 1.97 -7.04
N THR A 129 4.23 2.86 -7.59
CA THR A 129 5.33 3.47 -6.85
C THR A 129 4.81 4.49 -5.84
N LYS A 130 5.65 4.87 -4.86
CA LYS A 130 5.30 5.86 -3.83
C LYS A 130 4.92 7.22 -4.43
N ASP A 131 5.58 7.66 -5.49
CA ASP A 131 5.32 8.97 -6.09
C ASP A 131 4.03 8.93 -6.92
N GLU A 132 3.84 7.89 -7.75
CA GLU A 132 2.58 7.66 -8.47
C GLU A 132 1.39 7.52 -7.52
N PHE A 133 1.59 6.84 -6.39
CA PHE A 133 0.59 6.72 -5.34
C PHE A 133 0.11 8.10 -4.87
N ILE A 134 1.04 9.02 -4.58
CA ILE A 134 0.69 10.35 -4.07
C ILE A 134 -0.02 11.18 -5.13
N ASP A 135 0.46 11.12 -6.37
CA ASP A 135 -0.13 11.86 -7.49
C ASP A 135 -1.58 11.40 -7.76
N VAL A 136 -1.80 10.08 -7.78
CA VAL A 136 -3.14 9.52 -7.95
C VAL A 136 -4.02 9.81 -6.73
N TYR A 137 -3.50 9.67 -5.51
CA TYR A 137 -4.25 9.96 -4.29
C TYR A 137 -4.77 11.40 -4.26
N ASP A 138 -3.91 12.38 -4.58
CA ASP A 138 -4.27 13.79 -4.63
C ASP A 138 -5.27 14.07 -5.76
N ARG A 139 -5.14 13.40 -6.92
CA ARG A 139 -6.09 13.52 -8.04
C ARG A 139 -7.47 12.94 -7.70
N LEU A 140 -7.53 11.74 -7.10
CA LEU A 140 -8.79 11.13 -6.66
C LEU A 140 -9.54 12.04 -5.69
N GLY A 141 -8.83 12.68 -4.76
CA GLY A 141 -9.44 13.65 -3.83
C GLY A 141 -10.19 14.78 -4.53
N LYS A 142 -9.68 15.29 -5.65
CA LYS A 142 -10.34 16.36 -6.44
C LYS A 142 -11.67 15.90 -7.06
N HIS A 143 -11.77 14.64 -7.48
CA HIS A 143 -12.96 14.07 -8.10
C HIS A 143 -14.05 13.65 -7.09
N LEU A 144 -13.76 13.68 -5.79
CA LEU A 144 -14.73 13.36 -4.73
C LEU A 144 -15.51 14.58 -4.22
N HIS A 145 -15.15 15.78 -4.68
CA HIS A 145 -15.87 16.99 -4.36
C HIS A 145 -16.98 17.26 -5.38
N ALA A 146 -18.09 17.81 -4.92
CA ALA A 146 -19.13 18.31 -5.81
C ALA A 146 -18.53 19.33 -6.79
N ARG A 147 -18.86 19.18 -8.07
CA ARG A 147 -18.35 20.08 -9.10
C ARG A 147 -18.89 21.49 -8.89
N ASN A 148 -17.99 22.45 -8.93
CA ASN A 148 -18.36 23.86 -9.01
C ASN A 148 -19.03 24.16 -10.37
N PRO A 149 -20.26 24.69 -10.41
CA PRO A 149 -21.00 24.93 -11.66
C PRO A 149 -20.35 25.96 -12.59
N TRP A 150 -19.42 26.78 -12.09
CA TRP A 150 -18.68 27.77 -12.87
C TRP A 150 -17.37 27.24 -13.45
N SER A 151 -17.01 25.97 -13.22
CA SER A 151 -15.77 25.40 -13.76
C SER A 151 -15.91 24.95 -15.22
N THR A 152 -14.92 25.28 -16.05
CA THR A 152 -14.84 24.85 -17.45
C THR A 152 -14.09 23.52 -17.57
N GLY A 153 -14.47 22.69 -18.55
CA GLY A 153 -13.78 21.43 -18.87
C GLY A 153 -14.57 20.16 -18.52
N ASP A 154 -14.03 19.00 -18.89
CA ASP A 154 -14.59 17.71 -18.51
C ASP A 154 -14.08 17.29 -17.12
N ALA A 155 -15.00 17.15 -16.18
CA ALA A 155 -14.69 16.83 -14.79
C ALA A 155 -14.20 15.39 -14.60
N TYR A 156 -14.40 14.51 -15.58
CA TYR A 156 -14.07 13.10 -15.50
C TYR A 156 -13.06 12.65 -16.57
N ALA A 157 -12.49 13.61 -17.32
CA ALA A 157 -11.52 13.32 -18.37
C ALA A 157 -10.37 12.46 -17.85
N GLY A 158 -10.20 11.29 -18.46
CA GLY A 158 -9.12 10.35 -18.14
C GLY A 158 -9.21 9.72 -16.74
N LEU A 159 -10.32 9.89 -16.02
CA LEU A 159 -10.52 9.30 -14.69
C LEU A 159 -10.73 7.78 -14.78
N PRO A 160 -11.59 7.24 -15.67
CA PRO A 160 -11.77 5.80 -15.80
C PRO A 160 -10.46 5.05 -16.09
N GLU A 161 -9.66 5.55 -17.03
CA GLU A 161 -8.39 4.93 -17.44
C GLU A 161 -7.33 5.03 -16.34
N MET A 162 -7.33 6.13 -15.57
CA MET A 162 -6.45 6.29 -14.44
C MET A 162 -6.81 5.30 -13.32
N ILE A 163 -8.10 5.15 -13.00
CA ILE A 163 -8.57 4.18 -11.99
C ILE A 163 -8.16 2.78 -12.41
N ASP A 164 -8.45 2.38 -13.64
CA ASP A 164 -8.14 1.05 -14.19
C ASP A 164 -6.65 0.70 -14.01
N LYS A 165 -5.77 1.58 -14.50
CA LYS A 165 -4.31 1.42 -14.38
C LYS A 165 -3.84 1.40 -12.93
N THR A 166 -4.42 2.26 -12.08
CA THR A 166 -4.03 2.35 -10.67
C THR A 166 -4.45 1.11 -9.90
N VAL A 167 -5.62 0.54 -10.18
CA VAL A 167 -6.05 -0.71 -9.55
C VAL A 167 -5.08 -1.83 -9.88
N ASP A 168 -4.65 -1.95 -11.14
CA ASP A 168 -3.69 -2.96 -11.54
C ASP A 168 -2.31 -2.75 -10.90
N ALA A 169 -1.82 -1.51 -10.88
CA ALA A 169 -0.57 -1.17 -10.23
C ALA A 169 -0.64 -1.39 -8.70
N ALA A 170 -1.75 -1.07 -8.05
CA ALA A 170 -1.95 -1.28 -6.61
C ALA A 170 -2.00 -2.78 -6.27
N HIS A 171 -2.64 -3.61 -7.09
CA HIS A 171 -2.51 -5.06 -6.97
C HIS A 171 -1.06 -5.51 -7.11
N GLY A 172 -0.36 -5.02 -8.14
CA GLY A 172 1.03 -5.35 -8.37
C GLY A 172 1.98 -4.92 -7.24
N LEU A 173 1.59 -3.93 -6.43
CA LEU A 173 2.29 -3.49 -5.22
C LEU A 173 2.10 -4.46 -4.05
N ILE A 174 0.88 -4.97 -3.85
CA ILE A 174 0.55 -5.77 -2.66
C ILE A 174 0.62 -7.29 -2.89
N GLU A 175 0.61 -7.76 -4.14
CA GLU A 175 0.46 -9.19 -4.46
C GLU A 175 1.51 -10.08 -3.78
N LEU A 176 2.79 -9.70 -3.89
CA LEU A 176 3.89 -10.30 -3.16
C LEU A 176 4.88 -9.20 -2.83
N HIS A 177 5.03 -8.90 -1.54
CA HIS A 177 5.81 -7.75 -1.11
C HIS A 177 6.43 -7.94 0.26
N VAL A 178 7.39 -7.08 0.53
CA VAL A 178 8.13 -7.00 1.79
C VAL A 178 7.74 -5.72 2.50
N ALA A 179 7.37 -5.84 3.78
CA ALA A 179 7.25 -4.72 4.71
C ALA A 179 8.42 -4.74 5.70
N TYR A 180 9.17 -3.65 5.76
CA TYR A 180 10.38 -3.57 6.56
C TYR A 180 10.08 -3.19 8.01
N ILE A 181 10.64 -3.95 8.94
CA ILE A 181 10.55 -3.70 10.37
C ILE A 181 11.93 -3.27 10.86
N ARG A 182 11.99 -2.06 11.44
CA ARG A 182 13.21 -1.47 11.97
C ARG A 182 12.97 -0.90 13.37
N THR A 183 13.05 -1.74 14.38
CA THR A 183 12.95 -1.31 15.79
C THR A 183 14.27 -1.55 16.51
N PRO A 184 14.55 -0.87 17.64
CA PRO A 184 15.77 -1.12 18.39
C PRO A 184 15.90 -2.58 18.87
N GLN A 185 14.78 -3.28 19.05
CA GLN A 185 14.73 -4.66 19.55
C GLN A 185 14.58 -5.72 18.46
N PHE A 186 14.18 -5.32 17.24
CA PHE A 186 13.90 -6.24 16.15
C PHE A 186 14.18 -5.60 14.79
N SER A 187 14.94 -6.33 13.97
CA SER A 187 15.27 -6.00 12.60
C SER A 187 14.87 -7.18 11.73
N GLY A 188 13.88 -6.98 10.89
CA GLY A 188 13.41 -8.02 9.99
C GLY A 188 12.39 -7.49 9.01
N VAL A 189 11.63 -8.40 8.41
CA VAL A 189 10.60 -8.08 7.43
C VAL A 189 9.39 -8.99 7.58
N TRP A 190 8.24 -8.51 7.15
CA TRP A 190 7.11 -9.36 6.79
C TRP A 190 7.11 -9.57 5.28
N LEU A 191 7.30 -10.82 4.84
CA LEU A 191 7.00 -11.22 3.48
C LEU A 191 5.50 -11.54 3.42
N THR A 192 4.76 -10.79 2.63
CA THR A 192 3.31 -10.88 2.55
C THR A 192 2.89 -11.23 1.13
N GLU A 193 2.04 -12.25 1.00
CA GLU A 193 1.46 -12.72 -0.24
C GLU A 193 -0.06 -12.57 -0.17
N ILE A 194 -0.66 -11.92 -1.17
CA ILE A 194 -2.11 -11.85 -1.37
C ILE A 194 -2.41 -11.93 -2.88
N PRO A 195 -2.48 -13.14 -3.44
CA PRO A 195 -2.73 -13.32 -4.87
C PRO A 195 -4.02 -12.62 -5.32
N ARG A 196 -4.07 -12.17 -6.58
CA ARG A 196 -5.29 -11.56 -7.10
C ARG A 196 -6.48 -12.54 -6.96
N GLY A 197 -7.60 -12.06 -6.44
CA GLY A 197 -8.81 -12.85 -6.21
C GLY A 197 -8.92 -13.49 -4.82
N THR A 198 -7.87 -13.42 -3.98
CA THR A 198 -8.02 -13.67 -2.54
C THR A 198 -8.12 -12.37 -1.76
N LEU A 199 -8.74 -12.45 -0.58
CA LEU A 199 -8.80 -11.38 0.41
C LEU A 199 -8.00 -11.71 1.67
N VAL A 200 -7.43 -12.91 1.76
CA VAL A 200 -6.71 -13.39 2.94
C VAL A 200 -5.21 -13.38 2.63
N PRO A 201 -4.43 -12.46 3.25
CA PRO A 201 -2.99 -12.45 3.08
C PRO A 201 -2.34 -13.61 3.86
N LYS A 202 -1.27 -14.14 3.30
CA LYS A 202 -0.33 -15.04 3.98
C LYS A 202 0.91 -14.24 4.32
N MET A 203 1.40 -14.39 5.56
CA MET A 203 2.56 -13.65 6.02
C MET A 203 3.61 -14.58 6.61
N VAL A 204 4.86 -14.33 6.27
CA VAL A 204 6.03 -14.98 6.85
C VAL A 204 6.90 -13.90 7.50
N LEU A 205 7.26 -14.12 8.76
CA LEU A 205 8.25 -13.28 9.44
C LEU A 205 9.64 -13.77 9.08
N ALA A 206 10.47 -12.90 8.50
CA ALA A 206 11.89 -13.14 8.34
C ALA A 206 12.67 -12.17 9.24
N GLN A 207 13.58 -12.71 10.04
CA GLN A 207 14.40 -11.95 10.98
C GLN A 207 15.85 -11.98 10.52
N ALA A 208 16.56 -10.86 10.71
CA ALA A 208 18.00 -10.81 10.56
C ALA A 208 18.66 -10.93 11.94
N ASP A 209 19.78 -11.66 12.02
CA ASP A 209 20.62 -11.76 13.23
C ASP A 209 21.41 -10.47 13.53
N GLY A 210 21.22 -9.42 12.73
CA GLY A 210 21.88 -8.13 12.86
C GLY A 210 21.27 -7.05 11.93
N PRO A 211 21.94 -5.89 11.78
CA PRO A 211 21.51 -4.86 10.85
C PRO A 211 21.52 -5.39 9.40
N TYR A 212 20.43 -5.15 8.66
CA TYR A 212 20.40 -5.40 7.21
C TYR A 212 20.35 -4.08 6.42
N VAL A 213 20.94 -4.13 5.22
CA VAL A 213 21.01 -3.01 4.29
C VAL A 213 19.99 -3.20 3.18
N VAL A 214 19.13 -2.20 2.98
CA VAL A 214 18.29 -2.10 1.78
C VAL A 214 19.09 -1.28 0.76
N ARG A 215 19.72 -1.96 -0.20
CA ARG A 215 20.50 -1.31 -1.27
C ARG A 215 19.54 -0.66 -2.30
N ASN A 216 19.92 0.42 -2.99
CA ASN A 216 19.12 1.08 -4.03
C ASN A 216 17.69 1.44 -3.59
N ARG A 217 17.53 2.57 -2.88
CA ARG A 217 16.22 3.15 -2.56
C ARG A 217 15.63 3.73 -3.84
N ALA A 218 14.44 3.28 -4.24
CA ALA A 218 13.64 3.94 -5.28
C ALA A 218 12.76 5.02 -4.64
#